data_AF-A0A972ZRU5-F1
#
_entry.id   AF-A0A972ZRU5-F1
#
_cell.length_a   1.000
_cell.length_b   1.000
_cell.length_c   1.000
_cell.angle_alpha   90.00
_cell.angle_beta   90.00
_cell.angle_gamma   90.00
#
_symmetry.space_group_name_H-M   'P 1'
#
loop_
_entity.id
_entity.type
_entity.pdbx_description
1 polymer ?
#
loop_
_entity_poly.entity_id
_entity_poly.type
_entity_poly.pdbx_seq_one_letter_code
_entity_poly.pdbx_strand_id
1 'polypeptide(L)'
;METFLGLDYPTWWFLVVGGLFSGYAILDGFDFGAGAWHLFFKKENSRRIALNAVGPVWDGNEVWLVIGGGALFAGFPVMYATLFSTLYTPFILFLMFIIFRAISIEFRGKEEMRWWKKLWDICYSISSIMLAFLLGVFLGNVLVGIAIGENYSYEGSGFFEFLNPYSVLTGITTLFLLMVHGAIYLLLKTEGKLYEKLTRLLKKGMAFFMVFFGILTLYTLLFIPHLSNRFQN
;
A
#
# COMPACT_ATOMS: atom_id res chain seq x y z
N MET A 1 18.84 -30.58 -0.28
CA MET A 1 18.98 -29.12 -0.47
C MET A 1 20.01 -28.65 0.51
N GLU A 2 20.95 -27.80 0.08
CA GLU A 2 21.86 -27.16 1.03
C GLU A 2 21.05 -26.32 2.00
N THR A 3 21.34 -26.46 3.30
CA THR A 3 20.64 -25.78 4.37
C THR A 3 21.62 -24.87 5.09
N PHE A 4 21.16 -23.67 5.41
CA PHE A 4 21.88 -22.72 6.24
C PHE A 4 21.11 -22.57 7.55
N LEU A 5 21.75 -22.85 8.69
CA LEU A 5 21.11 -22.86 10.01
C LEU A 5 19.81 -23.71 10.08
N GLY A 6 19.76 -24.82 9.34
CA GLY A 6 18.62 -25.75 9.35
C GLY A 6 17.43 -25.35 8.47
N LEU A 7 17.51 -24.22 7.75
CA LEU A 7 16.53 -23.83 6.73
C LEU A 7 17.14 -23.93 5.33
N ASP A 8 16.33 -24.31 4.34
CA ASP A 8 16.77 -24.32 2.94
C ASP A 8 16.85 -22.90 2.36
N TYR A 9 17.63 -22.75 1.28
CA TYR A 9 17.82 -21.45 0.63
C TYR A 9 16.52 -20.80 0.12
N PRO A 10 15.56 -21.54 -0.50
CA PRO A 10 14.28 -20.96 -0.88
C PRO A 10 13.51 -20.38 0.31
N THR A 11 13.50 -21.04 1.47
CA THR A 11 12.84 -20.51 2.67
C THR A 11 13.53 -19.25 3.16
N TRP A 12 14.87 -19.19 3.14
CA TRP A 12 15.60 -17.97 3.49
C TRP A 12 15.23 -16.79 2.59
N TRP A 13 15.22 -17.00 1.27
CA TRP A 13 14.79 -15.95 0.33
C TRP A 13 13.35 -15.55 0.52
N PHE A 14 12.46 -16.49 0.83
CA PHE A 14 11.07 -16.19 1.16
C PHE A 14 10.96 -15.29 2.40
N LEU A 15 11.74 -15.57 3.46
CA LEU A 15 11.79 -14.73 4.66
C LEU A 15 12.35 -13.33 4.38
N VAL A 16 13.39 -13.23 3.55
CA VAL A 16 13.97 -11.93 3.15
C VAL A 16 12.95 -11.10 2.36
N VAL A 17 12.33 -11.70 1.35
CA VAL A 17 11.28 -11.05 0.53
C VAL A 17 10.11 -10.63 1.41
N GLY A 18 9.61 -11.53 2.27
CA GLY A 18 8.52 -11.24 3.21
C GLY A 18 8.87 -10.10 4.18
N GLY A 19 10.11 -10.09 4.71
CA GLY A 19 10.62 -9.03 5.57
C GLY A 19 10.72 -7.68 4.85
N LEU A 20 11.20 -7.66 3.61
CA LEU A 20 11.31 -6.43 2.81
C LEU A 20 9.95 -5.82 2.49
N PHE A 21 8.98 -6.63 2.02
CA PHE A 21 7.64 -6.11 1.71
C PHE A 21 6.85 -5.75 2.98
N SER A 22 7.05 -6.47 4.09
CA SER A 22 6.48 -6.09 5.39
C SER A 22 7.07 -4.78 5.90
N GLY A 23 8.40 -4.62 5.79
CA GLY A 23 9.10 -3.38 6.12
C GLY A 23 8.61 -2.21 5.29
N TYR A 24 8.46 -2.40 3.97
CA TYR A 24 7.85 -1.41 3.08
C TYR A 24 6.43 -1.04 3.51
N ALA A 25 5.56 -2.03 3.80
CA ALA A 25 4.20 -1.78 4.25
C ALA A 25 4.14 -1.05 5.61
N ILE A 26 5.12 -1.26 6.50
CA ILE A 26 5.22 -0.57 7.78
C ILE A 26 5.73 0.86 7.59
N LEU A 27 6.80 1.04 6.81
CA LEU A 27 7.49 2.31 6.66
C LEU A 27 6.74 3.24 5.71
N ASP A 28 6.50 2.82 4.48
CA ASP A 28 5.79 3.66 3.52
C ASP A 28 4.27 3.67 3.77
N GLY A 29 3.77 2.69 4.52
CA GLY A 29 2.35 2.63 4.85
C GLY A 29 1.86 3.81 5.68
N PHE A 30 2.67 4.34 6.61
CA PHE A 30 2.26 5.55 7.34
C PHE A 30 2.32 6.80 6.44
N ASP A 31 3.20 6.83 5.45
CA ASP A 31 3.30 7.93 4.48
C ASP A 31 2.08 7.97 3.57
N PHE A 32 1.67 6.82 3.02
CA PHE A 32 0.40 6.72 2.27
C PHE A 32 -0.80 7.10 3.14
N GLY A 33 -0.84 6.63 4.38
CA GLY A 33 -1.90 6.97 5.32
C GLY A 33 -1.98 8.46 5.63
N ALA A 34 -0.84 9.10 5.89
CA ALA A 34 -0.75 10.53 6.16
C ALA A 34 -1.20 11.35 4.94
N GLY A 35 -0.79 10.95 3.74
CA GLY A 35 -1.22 11.58 2.49
C GLY A 35 -2.72 11.41 2.20
N ALA A 36 -3.30 10.24 2.51
CA ALA A 36 -4.73 10.01 2.38
C ALA A 36 -5.56 10.93 3.30
N TRP A 37 -5.05 11.29 4.48
CA TRP A 37 -5.71 12.26 5.36
C TRP A 37 -5.54 13.72 4.94
N HIS A 38 -4.62 14.03 4.04
CA HIS A 38 -4.15 15.39 3.77
C HIS A 38 -5.26 16.38 3.44
N LEU A 39 -6.20 16.00 2.57
CA LEU A 39 -7.32 16.87 2.18
C LEU A 39 -8.36 17.07 3.28
N PHE A 40 -8.38 16.24 4.32
CA PHE A 40 -9.24 16.42 5.48
C PHE A 40 -8.74 17.55 6.39
N PHE A 41 -7.48 17.98 6.26
CA PHE A 41 -6.97 19.17 6.94
C PHE A 41 -7.47 20.44 6.21
N LYS A 42 -8.17 21.33 6.94
CA LYS A 42 -8.77 22.54 6.37
C LYS A 42 -7.82 23.75 6.39
N LYS A 43 -6.89 23.79 7.35
CA LYS A 43 -5.96 24.91 7.52
C LYS A 43 -4.64 24.60 6.82
N GLU A 44 -4.09 25.59 6.12
CA GLU A 44 -2.79 25.47 5.44
C GLU A 44 -1.68 25.05 6.41
N ASN A 45 -1.65 25.63 7.61
CA ASN A 45 -0.66 25.26 8.62
C ASN A 45 -0.76 23.77 9.01
N SER A 46 -1.97 23.22 9.11
CA SER A 46 -2.17 21.79 9.41
C SER A 46 -1.66 20.89 8.29
N ARG A 47 -1.89 21.26 7.03
CA ARG A 47 -1.37 20.54 5.86
C ARG A 47 0.15 20.57 5.81
N ARG A 48 0.74 21.74 6.05
CA ARG A 48 2.20 21.92 6.07
C ARG A 48 2.86 21.13 7.19
N ILE A 49 2.29 21.12 8.40
CA ILE A 49 2.82 20.32 9.52
C ILE A 49 2.78 18.83 9.18
N ALA A 50 1.65 18.33 8.65
CA ALA A 50 1.53 16.91 8.29
C ALA A 50 2.51 16.51 7.18
N LEU A 51 2.64 17.34 6.13
CA LEU A 51 3.57 17.07 5.03
C LEU A 51 5.04 17.10 5.51
N ASN A 52 5.41 18.08 6.34
CA ASN A 52 6.76 18.19 6.88
C ASN A 52 7.12 17.06 7.86
N ALA A 53 6.13 16.37 8.44
CA ALA A 53 6.37 15.21 9.28
C ALA A 53 6.80 13.97 8.46
N VAL A 54 6.40 13.89 7.20
CA VAL A 54 6.69 12.79 6.26
C VAL A 54 7.88 13.11 5.35
N GLY A 55 8.03 14.38 4.96
CA GLY A 55 9.06 14.87 4.02
C GLY A 55 10.49 14.34 4.24
N PRO A 56 11.01 14.25 5.48
CA PRO A 56 12.38 13.77 5.71
C PRO A 56 12.60 12.25 5.55
N VAL A 57 11.54 11.44 5.50
CA VAL A 57 11.66 9.96 5.59
C VAL A 57 11.11 9.22 4.38
N TRP A 58 10.17 9.80 3.62
CA TRP A 58 9.47 9.09 2.54
C TRP A 58 10.39 8.55 1.44
N ASP A 59 11.41 9.32 1.04
CA ASP A 59 12.34 8.92 -0.03
C ASP A 59 13.17 7.70 0.40
N GLY A 60 13.54 7.63 1.69
CA GLY A 60 14.20 6.46 2.26
C GLY A 60 13.28 5.24 2.37
N ASN A 61 11.99 5.45 2.60
CA ASN A 61 11.01 4.37 2.70
C ASN A 61 10.79 3.68 1.33
N GLU A 62 10.83 4.42 0.23
CA GLU A 62 10.71 3.89 -1.14
C GLU A 62 11.82 2.91 -1.51
N VAL A 63 13.01 3.05 -0.92
CA VAL A 63 14.13 2.14 -1.15
C VAL A 63 13.77 0.69 -0.79
N TRP A 64 12.89 0.48 0.18
CA TRP A 64 12.43 -0.85 0.57
C TRP A 64 11.67 -1.57 -0.55
N LEU A 65 10.89 -0.83 -1.34
CA LEU A 65 10.22 -1.38 -2.51
C LEU A 65 11.22 -1.80 -3.59
N VAL A 66 12.22 -0.96 -3.84
CA VAL A 66 13.27 -1.21 -4.85
C VAL A 66 14.09 -2.44 -4.48
N ILE A 67 14.53 -2.54 -3.23
CA ILE A 67 15.27 -3.71 -2.73
C ILE A 67 14.36 -4.95 -2.71
N GLY A 68 13.07 -4.81 -2.36
CA GLY A 68 12.07 -5.88 -2.45
C GLY A 68 11.95 -6.46 -3.87
N GLY A 69 11.85 -5.60 -4.88
CA GLY A 69 11.86 -5.99 -6.29
C GLY A 69 13.17 -6.67 -6.71
N GLY A 70 14.31 -6.13 -6.28
CA GLY A 70 15.63 -6.74 -6.53
C GLY A 70 15.81 -8.11 -5.86
N ALA A 71 15.30 -8.27 -4.64
CA ALA A 71 15.32 -9.54 -3.91
C ALA A 71 14.41 -10.59 -4.57
N LEU A 72 13.26 -10.19 -5.11
CA LEU A 72 12.43 -11.07 -5.94
C LEU A 72 13.18 -11.52 -7.19
N PHE A 73 13.85 -10.60 -7.89
CA PHE A 73 14.64 -10.94 -9.08
C PHE A 73 15.79 -11.91 -8.76
N ALA A 74 16.48 -11.70 -7.64
CA ALA A 74 17.61 -12.54 -7.23
C ALA A 74 17.18 -13.91 -6.67
N GLY A 75 16.17 -13.95 -5.81
CA GLY A 75 15.73 -15.16 -5.10
C GLY A 75 14.68 -15.97 -5.85
N PHE A 76 13.79 -15.32 -6.60
CA PHE A 76 12.67 -15.95 -7.30
C PHE A 76 12.47 -15.37 -8.72
N PRO A 77 13.44 -15.54 -9.63
CA PRO A 77 13.44 -14.87 -10.95
C PRO A 77 12.22 -15.21 -11.81
N VAL A 78 11.73 -16.46 -11.76
CA VAL A 78 10.51 -16.87 -12.48
C VAL A 78 9.30 -16.11 -11.93
N MET A 79 9.13 -16.09 -10.61
CA MET A 79 8.03 -15.35 -9.97
C MET A 79 8.09 -13.85 -10.29
N TYR A 80 9.29 -13.26 -10.26
CA TYR A 80 9.51 -11.87 -10.68
C TYR A 80 9.03 -11.63 -12.12
N ALA A 81 9.51 -12.43 -13.08
CA ALA A 81 9.15 -12.26 -14.49
C ALA A 81 7.65 -12.45 -14.72
N THR A 82 7.05 -13.47 -14.12
CA THR A 82 5.62 -13.77 -14.24
C THR A 82 4.76 -12.68 -13.61
N LEU A 83 5.09 -12.20 -12.40
CA LEU A 83 4.31 -11.16 -11.73
C LEU A 83 4.34 -9.85 -12.51
N PHE A 84 5.52 -9.36 -12.90
CA PHE A 84 5.64 -8.06 -13.58
C PHE A 84 5.06 -8.09 -15.00
N SER A 85 5.13 -9.23 -15.71
CA SER A 85 4.48 -9.37 -17.02
C SER A 85 2.96 -9.48 -16.90
N THR A 86 2.46 -10.28 -15.94
CA THR A 86 1.03 -10.46 -15.71
C THR A 86 0.35 -9.18 -15.25
N LEU A 87 0.96 -8.48 -14.29
CA LEU A 87 0.41 -7.28 -13.67
C LEU A 87 1.00 -6.02 -14.28
N TYR A 88 1.41 -6.05 -15.55
CA TYR A 88 2.05 -4.93 -16.22
C TYR A 88 1.26 -3.62 -16.06
N THR A 89 -0.02 -3.62 -16.44
CA THR A 89 -0.86 -2.40 -16.35
C THR A 89 -1.05 -1.92 -14.90
N PRO A 90 -1.42 -2.78 -13.92
CA PRO A 90 -1.43 -2.38 -12.51
C PRO A 90 -0.09 -1.83 -12.00
N PHE A 91 1.05 -2.44 -12.38
CA PHE A 91 2.37 -1.98 -11.96
C PHE A 91 2.72 -0.61 -12.55
N ILE A 92 2.46 -0.37 -13.83
CA ILE A 92 2.67 0.95 -14.44
C ILE A 92 1.80 2.01 -13.75
N LEU A 93 0.55 1.68 -13.43
CA LEU A 93 -0.34 2.57 -12.69
C LEU A 93 0.20 2.88 -11.29
N PHE A 94 0.70 1.86 -10.58
CA PHE A 94 1.33 2.02 -9.27
C PHE A 94 2.56 2.94 -9.34
N LEU A 95 3.45 2.72 -10.31
CA LEU A 95 4.63 3.56 -10.55
C LEU A 95 4.25 5.02 -10.87
N MET A 96 3.21 5.25 -11.68
CA MET A 96 2.73 6.60 -11.95
C MET A 96 2.31 7.30 -10.67
N PHE A 97 1.60 6.63 -9.77
CA PHE A 97 1.19 7.22 -8.50
C PHE A 97 2.38 7.48 -7.55
N ILE A 98 3.40 6.62 -7.54
CA ILE A 98 4.66 6.89 -6.81
C ILE A 98 5.28 8.20 -7.32
N ILE A 99 5.39 8.35 -8.64
CA ILE A 99 5.96 9.55 -9.27
C ILE A 99 5.13 10.80 -8.91
N PHE A 100 3.80 10.72 -9.05
CA PHE A 100 2.93 11.85 -8.70
C PHE A 100 3.03 12.21 -7.21
N ARG A 101 3.18 11.23 -6.32
CA ARG A 101 3.37 11.47 -4.89
C ARG A 101 4.68 12.22 -4.64
N ALA A 102 5.79 11.71 -5.15
CA ALA A 102 7.12 12.30 -5.02
C ALA A 102 7.13 13.77 -5.50
N ILE A 103 6.64 14.00 -6.73
CA ILE A 103 6.57 15.35 -7.31
C ILE A 103 5.66 16.24 -6.47
N SER A 104 4.53 15.74 -5.96
CA SER A 104 3.63 16.55 -5.14
C SER A 104 4.28 17.03 -3.84
N ILE A 105 5.09 16.19 -3.18
CA ILE A 105 5.81 16.56 -1.95
C ILE A 105 6.83 17.67 -2.26
N GLU A 106 7.64 17.48 -3.31
CA GLU A 106 8.73 18.40 -3.69
C GLU A 106 8.23 19.74 -4.28
N PHE A 107 7.19 19.70 -5.11
CA PHE A 107 6.75 20.87 -5.87
C PHE A 107 5.75 21.74 -5.12
N ARG A 108 5.00 21.20 -4.15
CA ARG A 108 3.97 21.96 -3.42
C ARG A 108 4.48 23.27 -2.84
N GLY A 109 5.71 23.27 -2.32
CA GLY A 109 6.33 24.44 -1.67
C GLY A 109 7.02 25.43 -2.62
N LYS A 110 7.10 25.14 -3.92
CA LYS A 110 7.88 25.94 -4.88
C LYS A 110 7.19 27.24 -5.29
N GLU A 111 5.86 27.27 -5.30
CA GLU A 111 5.07 28.44 -5.69
C GLU A 111 4.02 28.79 -4.62
N GLU A 112 3.77 30.09 -4.43
CA GLU A 112 2.86 30.56 -3.39
C GLU A 112 1.38 30.56 -3.82
N MET A 113 1.13 30.46 -5.13
CA MET A 113 -0.20 30.56 -5.73
C MET A 113 -1.19 29.52 -5.14
N ARG A 114 -2.42 29.97 -4.85
CA ARG A 114 -3.45 29.10 -4.23
C ARG A 114 -3.80 27.89 -5.08
N TRP A 115 -3.87 28.06 -6.41
CA TRP A 115 -4.19 26.96 -7.33
C TRP A 115 -3.06 25.93 -7.38
N TRP A 116 -1.80 26.37 -7.30
CA TRP A 116 -0.62 25.50 -7.26
C TRP A 116 -0.62 24.61 -6.04
N LYS A 117 -0.74 25.20 -4.84
CA LYS A 117 -0.82 24.44 -3.58
C LYS A 117 -2.00 23.47 -3.58
N LYS A 118 -3.16 23.90 -4.08
CA LYS A 118 -4.37 23.05 -4.17
C LYS A 118 -4.18 21.88 -5.14
N LEU A 119 -3.55 22.10 -6.29
CA LEU A 119 -3.25 21.04 -7.26
C LEU A 119 -2.39 19.96 -6.60
N TRP A 120 -1.27 20.35 -6.00
CA TRP A 120 -0.35 19.40 -5.36
C TRP A 120 -0.94 18.77 -4.09
N ASP A 121 -1.77 19.48 -3.32
CA ASP A 121 -2.54 18.89 -2.22
C ASP A 121 -3.45 17.75 -2.70
N ILE A 122 -4.12 17.95 -3.85
CA ILE A 122 -5.01 16.94 -4.44
C ILE A 122 -4.19 15.78 -5.01
N CYS A 123 -3.15 16.06 -5.79
CA CYS A 123 -2.27 15.04 -6.36
C CYS A 123 -1.63 14.17 -5.26
N TYR A 124 -1.11 14.78 -4.18
CA TYR A 124 -0.53 14.07 -3.05
C TYR A 124 -1.54 13.13 -2.38
N SER A 125 -2.76 13.62 -2.15
CA SER A 125 -3.79 12.82 -1.46
C SER A 125 -4.33 11.70 -2.34
N ILE A 126 -4.63 11.98 -3.62
CA ILE A 126 -5.14 10.95 -4.55
C ILE A 126 -4.08 9.89 -4.81
N SER A 127 -2.82 10.26 -5.07
CA SER A 127 -1.74 9.30 -5.27
C SER A 127 -1.56 8.40 -4.05
N SER A 128 -1.54 8.97 -2.84
CA SER A 128 -1.41 8.19 -1.60
C SER A 128 -2.57 7.22 -1.36
N ILE A 129 -3.82 7.66 -1.65
CA ILE A 129 -5.00 6.79 -1.56
C ILE A 129 -4.91 5.64 -2.58
N MET A 130 -4.53 5.96 -3.82
CA MET A 130 -4.44 4.96 -4.89
C MET A 130 -3.31 3.97 -4.63
N LEU A 131 -2.16 4.39 -4.10
CA LEU A 131 -1.07 3.49 -3.74
C LEU A 131 -1.49 2.51 -2.64
N ALA A 132 -2.12 3.00 -1.57
CA ALA A 132 -2.62 2.14 -0.50
C ALA A 132 -3.70 1.16 -1.00
N PHE A 133 -4.61 1.62 -1.86
CA PHE A 133 -5.65 0.80 -2.47
C PHE A 133 -5.06 -0.27 -3.39
N LEU A 134 -4.18 0.11 -4.31
CA LEU A 134 -3.55 -0.79 -5.29
C LEU A 134 -2.69 -1.85 -4.62
N LEU A 135 -2.01 -1.53 -3.51
CA LEU A 135 -1.26 -2.51 -2.72
C LEU A 135 -2.19 -3.62 -2.20
N GLY A 136 -3.37 -3.27 -1.70
CA GLY A 136 -4.36 -4.25 -1.27
C GLY A 136 -5.04 -5.01 -2.41
N VAL A 137 -5.29 -4.34 -3.54
CA VAL A 137 -5.78 -5.01 -4.77
C VAL A 137 -4.78 -6.06 -5.25
N PHE A 138 -3.48 -5.73 -5.26
CA PHE A 138 -2.41 -6.65 -5.59
C PHE A 138 -2.45 -7.88 -4.68
N LEU A 139 -2.44 -7.68 -3.36
CA LEU A 139 -2.51 -8.78 -2.40
C LEU A 139 -3.79 -9.62 -2.55
N GLY A 140 -4.94 -8.99 -2.78
CA GLY A 140 -6.19 -9.68 -3.00
C GLY A 140 -6.17 -10.61 -4.22
N ASN A 141 -5.55 -10.18 -5.32
CA ASN A 141 -5.38 -11.01 -6.51
C ASN A 141 -4.40 -12.18 -6.27
N VAL A 142 -3.30 -11.94 -5.54
CA VAL A 142 -2.39 -13.01 -5.15
C VAL A 142 -3.09 -14.07 -4.30
N LEU A 143 -4.01 -13.66 -3.41
CA LEU A 143 -4.77 -14.57 -2.54
C LEU A 143 -5.85 -15.37 -3.29
N VAL A 144 -6.59 -14.74 -4.19
CA VAL A 144 -7.62 -15.41 -5.02
C VAL A 144 -6.99 -16.32 -6.06
N GLY A 145 -5.79 -15.96 -6.53
CA GLY A 145 -5.12 -16.60 -7.65
C GLY A 145 -5.28 -15.76 -8.91
N ILE A 146 -4.25 -15.83 -9.77
CA ILE A 146 -4.19 -15.11 -11.04
C ILE A 146 -4.16 -16.14 -12.17
N ALA A 147 -4.86 -15.87 -13.27
CA ALA A 147 -4.90 -16.73 -14.44
C ALA A 147 -3.54 -16.78 -15.17
N ILE A 148 -2.67 -17.69 -14.74
CA ILE A 148 -1.34 -17.93 -15.28
C ILE A 148 -1.35 -19.33 -15.93
N GLY A 149 -1.04 -19.39 -17.22
CA GLY A 149 -0.98 -20.62 -18.00
C GLY A 149 0.30 -21.44 -17.78
N GLU A 150 0.40 -22.59 -18.46
CA GLU A 150 1.49 -23.56 -18.29
C GLU A 150 2.89 -22.98 -18.58
N ASN A 151 2.98 -21.97 -19.46
CA ASN A 151 4.24 -21.29 -19.81
C ASN A 151 4.48 -20.00 -19.02
N TYR A 152 3.81 -19.83 -17.87
CA TYR A 152 3.83 -18.61 -17.06
C TYR A 152 3.33 -17.35 -17.79
N SER A 153 2.59 -17.54 -18.88
CA SER A 153 1.92 -16.46 -19.61
C SER A 153 0.61 -16.10 -18.93
N TYR A 154 0.30 -14.81 -18.88
CA TYR A 154 -1.01 -14.34 -18.46
C TYR A 154 -2.08 -14.75 -19.47
N GLU A 155 -3.12 -15.44 -19.01
CA GLU A 155 -4.25 -15.92 -19.83
C GLU A 155 -5.56 -15.21 -19.47
N GLY A 156 -5.51 -14.21 -18.60
CA GLY A 156 -6.68 -13.47 -18.16
C GLY A 156 -7.25 -12.52 -19.21
N SER A 157 -8.45 -12.03 -18.89
CA SER A 157 -9.32 -11.17 -19.70
C SER A 157 -8.89 -9.69 -19.76
N GLY A 158 -7.79 -9.33 -19.10
CA GLY A 158 -7.21 -7.98 -19.11
C GLY A 158 -7.25 -7.27 -17.75
N PHE A 159 -7.12 -5.94 -17.74
CA PHE A 159 -6.93 -5.13 -16.51
C PHE A 159 -8.07 -5.24 -15.50
N PHE A 160 -9.33 -5.28 -15.97
CA PHE A 160 -10.49 -5.26 -15.08
C PHE A 160 -10.66 -6.54 -14.27
N GLU A 161 -10.01 -7.65 -14.66
CA GLU A 161 -9.98 -8.89 -13.88
C GLU A 161 -9.34 -8.69 -12.50
N PHE A 162 -8.33 -7.82 -12.43
CA PHE A 162 -7.67 -7.48 -11.18
C PHE A 162 -8.56 -6.68 -10.24
N LEU A 163 -9.68 -6.13 -10.71
CA LEU A 163 -10.66 -5.37 -9.93
C LEU A 163 -11.89 -6.21 -9.58
N ASN A 164 -11.68 -7.51 -9.30
CA ASN A 164 -12.74 -8.36 -8.77
C ASN A 164 -13.22 -7.89 -7.37
N PRO A 165 -14.44 -8.29 -6.94
CA PRO A 165 -15.00 -7.82 -5.68
C PRO A 165 -14.11 -8.07 -4.45
N TYR A 166 -13.38 -9.20 -4.43
CA TYR A 166 -12.50 -9.56 -3.33
C TYR A 166 -11.24 -8.67 -3.28
N SER A 167 -10.59 -8.45 -4.43
CA SER A 167 -9.40 -7.60 -4.51
C SER A 167 -9.74 -6.14 -4.21
N VAL A 168 -10.89 -5.64 -4.68
CA VAL A 168 -11.37 -4.29 -4.36
C VAL A 168 -11.65 -4.15 -2.87
N LEU A 169 -12.30 -5.13 -2.25
CA LEU A 169 -12.54 -5.14 -0.80
C LEU A 169 -11.24 -5.18 0.00
N THR A 170 -10.26 -5.97 -0.46
CA THR A 170 -8.91 -6.02 0.13
C THR A 170 -8.18 -4.70 -0.02
N GLY A 171 -8.30 -4.04 -1.18
CA GLY A 171 -7.80 -2.69 -1.45
C GLY A 171 -8.37 -1.64 -0.50
N ILE A 172 -9.70 -1.62 -0.32
CA ILE A 172 -10.37 -0.69 0.60
C ILE A 172 -9.96 -0.96 2.05
N THR A 173 -9.86 -2.23 2.44
CA THR A 173 -9.42 -2.61 3.79
C THR A 173 -7.98 -2.15 4.05
N THR A 174 -7.10 -2.34 3.07
CA THR A 174 -5.70 -1.91 3.14
C THR A 174 -5.58 -0.40 3.20
N LEU A 175 -6.37 0.33 2.41
CA LEU A 175 -6.44 1.79 2.49
C LEU A 175 -6.78 2.27 3.91
N PHE A 176 -7.82 1.71 4.54
CA PHE A 176 -8.20 2.12 5.90
C PHE A 176 -7.16 1.70 6.94
N LEU A 177 -6.53 0.54 6.78
CA LEU A 177 -5.40 0.11 7.62
C LEU A 177 -4.26 1.13 7.58
N LEU A 178 -3.83 1.52 6.38
CA LEU A 178 -2.73 2.47 6.21
C LEU A 178 -3.13 3.87 6.65
N MET A 179 -4.38 4.29 6.42
CA MET A 179 -4.92 5.54 6.99
C MET A 179 -4.85 5.55 8.53
N VAL A 180 -5.19 4.45 9.20
CA VAL A 180 -5.04 4.34 10.67
C VAL A 180 -3.57 4.47 11.07
N HIS A 181 -2.67 3.74 10.39
CA HIS A 181 -1.23 3.78 10.64
C HIS A 181 -0.64 5.19 10.47
N GLY A 182 -0.96 5.86 9.36
CA GLY A 182 -0.54 7.25 9.10
C GLY A 182 -1.11 8.26 10.09
N ALA A 183 -2.35 8.09 10.55
CA ALA A 183 -2.91 8.94 11.59
C ALA A 183 -2.22 8.75 12.94
N ILE A 184 -1.84 7.51 13.31
CA ILE A 184 -1.05 7.23 14.52
C ILE A 184 0.32 7.90 14.41
N TYR A 185 1.01 7.75 13.28
CA TYR A 185 2.29 8.42 13.04
C TYR A 185 2.17 9.95 13.17
N LEU A 186 1.16 10.56 12.55
CA LEU A 186 0.94 12.01 12.65
C LEU A 186 0.61 12.46 14.08
N LEU A 187 -0.11 11.66 14.88
CA LEU A 187 -0.37 11.99 16.28
C LEU A 187 0.91 12.06 17.11
N LEU A 188 1.91 11.21 16.82
CA LEU A 188 3.23 11.28 17.47
C LEU A 188 4.02 12.54 17.10
N LYS A 189 3.63 13.23 16.03
CA LYS A 189 4.33 14.42 15.48
C LYS A 189 3.53 15.71 15.63
N THR A 190 2.36 15.68 16.25
CA THR A 190 1.44 16.84 16.30
C THR A 190 0.89 17.08 17.69
N GLU A 191 0.57 18.34 17.98
CA GLU A 191 0.03 18.79 19.27
C GLU A 191 -1.19 19.71 19.09
N GLY A 192 -1.87 20.03 20.21
CA GLY A 192 -2.96 20.97 20.28
C GLY A 192 -4.14 20.66 19.36
N LYS A 193 -4.64 21.67 18.64
CA LYS A 193 -5.86 21.55 17.81
C LYS A 193 -5.72 20.54 16.66
N LEU A 194 -4.51 20.33 16.13
CA LEU A 194 -4.28 19.35 15.07
C LEU A 194 -4.35 17.93 15.63
N TYR A 195 -3.73 17.69 16.79
CA TYR A 195 -3.80 16.42 17.53
C TYR A 195 -5.25 16.03 17.86
N GLU A 196 -6.04 16.95 18.42
CA GLU A 196 -7.46 16.68 18.73
C GLU A 196 -8.29 16.33 17.49
N LYS A 197 -8.01 17.00 16.37
CA LYS A 197 -8.68 16.73 15.10
C LYS A 197 -8.27 15.36 14.55
N LEU A 198 -6.97 15.07 14.52
CA LEU A 198 -6.42 13.77 14.09
C LEU A 198 -6.99 12.64 14.94
N THR A 199 -7.08 12.81 16.26
CA THR A 199 -7.66 11.81 17.17
C THR A 199 -9.11 11.46 16.79
N ARG A 200 -9.92 12.46 16.41
CA ARG A 200 -11.29 12.23 15.93
C ARG A 200 -11.34 11.53 14.58
N LEU A 201 -10.44 11.88 13.66
CA LEU A 201 -10.32 11.21 12.36
C LEU A 201 -9.85 9.76 12.53
N LEU A 202 -8.86 9.52 13.39
CA LEU A 202 -8.34 8.19 13.72
C LEU A 202 -9.46 7.28 14.24
N LYS A 203 -10.28 7.73 15.20
CA LYS A 203 -11.40 6.94 15.71
C LYS A 203 -12.37 6.51 14.60
N LYS A 204 -12.65 7.41 13.65
CA LYS A 204 -13.48 7.08 12.47
C LYS A 204 -12.76 6.09 11.55
N GLY A 205 -11.48 6.33 11.26
CA GLY A 205 -10.65 5.43 10.44
C GLY A 205 -10.57 4.02 11.01
N MET A 206 -10.39 3.88 12.33
CA MET A 206 -10.40 2.60 13.03
C MET A 206 -11.75 1.90 12.91
N ALA A 207 -12.87 2.62 13.07
CA ALA A 207 -14.20 2.05 12.90
C ALA A 207 -14.42 1.54 11.46
N PHE A 208 -14.06 2.32 10.44
CA PHE A 208 -14.13 1.88 9.05
C PHE A 208 -13.22 0.67 8.79
N PHE A 209 -11.97 0.71 9.25
CA PHE A 209 -11.05 -0.42 9.15
C PHE A 209 -11.64 -1.69 9.75
N MET A 210 -12.15 -1.65 10.99
CA MET A 210 -12.73 -2.82 11.65
C MET A 210 -13.94 -3.38 10.89
N VAL A 211 -14.80 -2.51 10.36
CA VAL A 211 -15.95 -2.94 9.56
C VAL A 211 -15.50 -3.64 8.28
N PHE A 212 -14.61 -3.00 7.49
CA PHE A 212 -14.12 -3.57 6.24
C PHE A 212 -13.30 -4.84 6.45
N PHE A 213 -12.48 -4.88 7.50
CA PHE A 213 -11.75 -6.07 7.91
C PHE A 213 -12.69 -7.23 8.29
N GLY A 214 -13.75 -6.95 9.04
CA GLY A 214 -14.78 -7.94 9.39
C GLY A 214 -15.49 -8.48 8.15
N ILE A 215 -15.88 -7.61 7.22
CA ILE A 215 -16.50 -8.01 5.94
C ILE A 215 -15.54 -8.85 5.10
N LEU A 216 -14.27 -8.42 4.97
CA LEU A 216 -13.24 -9.14 4.23
C LEU A 216 -12.99 -10.52 4.82
N THR A 217 -12.88 -10.60 6.15
CA THR A 217 -12.68 -11.88 6.86
C THR A 217 -13.85 -12.82 6.62
N LEU A 218 -15.08 -12.33 6.77
CA LEU A 218 -16.28 -13.12 6.51
C LEU A 218 -16.35 -13.57 5.04
N TYR A 219 -16.05 -12.68 4.10
CA TYR A 219 -16.00 -13.02 2.67
C TYR A 219 -14.98 -14.13 2.41
N THR A 220 -13.77 -14.00 2.97
CA THR A 220 -12.69 -14.98 2.82
C THR A 220 -13.13 -16.35 3.33
N LEU A 221 -13.75 -16.40 4.52
CA LEU A 221 -14.19 -17.65 5.13
C LEU A 221 -15.32 -18.34 4.36
N LEU A 222 -16.24 -17.58 3.78
CA LEU A 222 -17.42 -18.11 3.09
C LEU A 222 -17.18 -18.44 1.62
N PHE A 223 -16.39 -17.63 0.91
CA PHE A 223 -16.31 -17.66 -0.55
C PHE A 223 -14.95 -18.07 -1.10
N ILE A 224 -13.91 -18.20 -0.25
CA ILE A 224 -12.57 -18.61 -0.69
C ILE A 224 -12.12 -19.87 0.06
N PRO A 225 -12.63 -21.06 -0.34
CA PRO A 225 -12.44 -22.31 0.42
C PRO A 225 -10.97 -22.71 0.58
N HIS A 226 -10.13 -22.49 -0.43
CA HIS A 226 -8.71 -22.89 -0.35
C HIS A 226 -7.92 -22.13 0.70
N LEU A 227 -8.38 -20.93 1.11
CA LEU A 227 -7.77 -20.16 2.20
C LEU A 227 -8.31 -20.56 3.58
N SER A 228 -9.55 -21.07 3.67
CA SER A 228 -10.20 -21.40 4.96
C SER A 228 -10.09 -22.89 5.34
N ASN A 229 -9.95 -23.80 4.37
CA ASN A 229 -9.92 -25.25 4.60
C ASN A 229 -8.80 -25.73 5.55
N ARG A 230 -7.71 -24.96 5.71
CA ARG A 230 -6.64 -25.28 6.68
C ARG A 230 -6.99 -24.97 8.13
N PHE A 231 -8.00 -24.14 8.38
CA PHE A 231 -8.48 -23.79 9.73
C PHE A 231 -9.71 -24.60 10.17
N GLN A 232 -10.32 -25.34 9.23
CA GLN A 232 -11.50 -26.17 9.47
C GLN A 232 -11.15 -27.63 9.83
N ASN A 233 -9.86 -27.99 9.81
CA ASN A 233 -9.30 -29.26 10.28
C ASN A 233 -8.43 -29.03 11.51
#